data_AF-A0A971UL18-F1
#
_entry.id   AF-A0A971UL18-F1
#
_cell.length_a   1.000
_cell.length_b   1.000
_cell.length_c   1.000
_cell.angle_alpha   90.00
_cell.angle_beta   90.00
_cell.angle_gamma   90.00
#
_symmetry.space_group_name_H-M   'P 1'
#
loop_
_entity.id
_entity.type
_entity.pdbx_description
1 polymer ?
#
loop_
_entity_poly.entity_id
_entity_poly.type
_entity_poly.pdbx_seq_one_letter_code
_entity_poly.pdbx_strand_id
1 'polypeptide(L)'
;MDYSQLAFPAYRFILPEVLADDWLATVGWHKLNRDHVLHQPLTAYVVLKLLTGGEHADPPFMVDDKTSLLDACVDEILKWQGTAYLRESLFHIGIREGDPWLENSPVGRALWRCLFVEAAYLAAIFHDMGYPWQYVNLLSNKLEHAGLQPDSPGAGAEQLLEAFGDRLLFCPLNGYRVLNRTVPATWGQQLAATTAKALRKTHGLPGAIGFLYLNDILRDYPVDDTHPIRQFCVEWAAMAILMHDMPKIYWGDGTTLPSNGHMRLKFSVDPLSCVVALADVVEDFARPVARFQDLEDVAPPAARPRDAKEAVALTYRDSCDTTVLTLHHASSPAVLTIDYRFSQEDQCAVKRHWIPKEHRDYFDRQHGYLDLSGMGVDRVDMLASRAAV
;
A
#
# COMPACT_ATOMS: atom_id res chain seq x y z
N MET A 1 4.54 -23.64 -15.40
CA MET A 1 5.03 -23.28 -14.06
C MET A 1 5.27 -21.79 -14.10
N ASP A 2 4.48 -21.03 -13.36
CA ASP A 2 4.65 -19.57 -13.31
C ASP A 2 5.96 -19.21 -12.64
N TYR A 3 6.62 -18.17 -13.17
CA TYR A 3 7.91 -17.69 -12.68
C TYR A 3 7.83 -17.23 -11.22
N SER A 4 6.66 -16.79 -10.75
CA SER A 4 6.35 -16.47 -9.35
C SER A 4 6.55 -17.66 -8.40
N GLN A 5 6.26 -18.89 -8.85
CA GLN A 5 6.47 -20.12 -8.08
C GLN A 5 7.93 -20.57 -8.06
N LEU A 6 8.74 -20.11 -9.02
CA LEU A 6 10.18 -20.36 -9.10
C LEU A 6 11.03 -19.26 -8.44
N ALA A 7 10.47 -18.05 -8.29
CA ALA A 7 11.12 -16.91 -7.67
C ALA A 7 11.19 -17.01 -6.15
N PHE A 8 10.16 -17.60 -5.52
CA PHE A 8 10.04 -17.78 -4.07
C PHE A 8 9.50 -19.17 -3.70
N PRO A 9 10.36 -20.18 -3.49
CA PRO A 9 9.91 -21.50 -3.01
C PRO A 9 9.20 -21.45 -1.65
N ALA A 10 9.55 -20.48 -0.80
CA ALA A 10 8.94 -20.24 0.51
C ALA A 10 7.49 -19.76 0.44
N TYR A 11 7.05 -19.21 -0.70
CA TYR A 11 5.67 -18.73 -0.92
C TYR A 11 4.63 -19.85 -0.76
N ARG A 12 5.02 -21.09 -1.08
CA ARG A 12 4.19 -22.29 -0.89
C ARG A 12 3.87 -22.58 0.58
N PHE A 13 4.74 -22.15 1.49
CA PHE A 13 4.64 -22.45 2.92
C PHE A 13 4.07 -21.27 3.72
N ILE A 14 4.36 -20.03 3.30
CA ILE A 14 3.94 -18.81 4.00
C ILE A 14 2.48 -18.44 3.69
N LEU A 15 1.98 -18.64 2.46
CA LEU A 15 0.58 -18.27 2.15
C LEU A 15 -0.45 -18.98 3.06
N PRO A 16 -0.34 -20.30 3.29
CA PRO A 16 -1.23 -21.00 4.23
C PRO A 16 -1.02 -20.62 5.70
N GLU A 17 0.20 -20.21 6.09
CA GLU A 17 0.56 -19.87 7.48
C GLU A 17 0.30 -18.38 7.83
N VAL A 18 0.39 -17.46 6.87
CA VAL A 18 0.02 -16.03 7.02
C VAL A 18 -1.49 -15.85 6.95
N LEU A 19 -2.19 -16.73 6.23
CA LEU A 19 -3.65 -16.86 6.29
C LEU A 19 -4.14 -17.67 7.51
N ALA A 20 -3.24 -18.10 8.42
CA ALA A 20 -3.62 -18.93 9.56
C ALA A 20 -4.24 -18.14 10.72
N ASP A 21 -4.94 -18.88 11.58
CA ASP A 21 -5.66 -18.41 12.77
C ASP A 21 -4.82 -17.57 13.76
N ASP A 22 -3.49 -17.68 13.71
CA ASP A 22 -2.59 -16.91 14.56
C ASP A 22 -2.48 -15.44 14.12
N TRP A 23 -2.52 -15.16 12.81
CA TRP A 23 -2.63 -13.79 12.28
C TRP A 23 -3.96 -13.15 12.71
N LEU A 24 -5.04 -13.95 12.66
CA LEU A 24 -6.39 -13.59 13.12
C LEU A 24 -6.47 -13.35 14.63
N ALA A 25 -5.57 -13.94 15.43
CA ALA A 25 -5.53 -13.82 16.89
C ALA A 25 -4.75 -12.59 17.38
N THR A 26 -3.76 -12.10 16.62
CA THR A 26 -2.91 -10.97 17.03
C THR A 26 -3.52 -9.58 16.85
N VAL A 27 -4.64 -9.43 16.14
CA VAL A 27 -5.28 -8.14 15.87
C VAL A 27 -6.57 -8.03 16.70
N GLY A 28 -6.78 -6.89 17.38
CA GLY A 28 -7.78 -6.74 18.44
C GLY A 28 -9.25 -6.86 17.98
N TRP A 29 -10.07 -7.54 18.79
CA TRP A 29 -11.48 -7.89 18.55
C TRP A 29 -12.43 -6.73 18.27
N HIS A 30 -12.04 -5.49 18.54
CA HIS A 30 -12.91 -4.33 18.43
C HIS A 30 -12.86 -3.65 17.05
N LYS A 31 -12.00 -4.11 16.12
CA LYS A 31 -11.85 -3.43 14.83
C LYS A 31 -11.34 -4.26 13.63
N LEU A 32 -10.66 -5.41 13.77
CA LEU A 32 -9.69 -5.82 12.73
C LEU A 32 -9.65 -7.32 12.30
N ASN A 33 -10.43 -8.24 12.86
CA ASN A 33 -10.06 -9.67 12.71
C ASN A 33 -10.46 -10.34 11.38
N ARG A 34 -11.37 -9.80 10.57
CA ARG A 34 -11.80 -10.46 9.30
C ARG A 34 -11.72 -9.57 8.06
N ASP A 35 -11.43 -8.31 8.27
CA ASP A 35 -11.32 -7.28 7.24
C ASP A 35 -10.01 -7.46 6.44
N HIS A 36 -8.88 -7.60 7.14
CA HIS A 36 -7.55 -7.67 6.51
C HIS A 36 -7.30 -8.92 5.66
N VAL A 37 -7.84 -10.08 6.06
CA VAL A 37 -7.64 -11.35 5.33
C VAL A 37 -8.31 -11.34 3.97
N LEU A 38 -9.38 -10.56 3.79
CA LEU A 38 -10.00 -10.36 2.48
C LEU A 38 -9.40 -9.14 1.78
N HIS A 39 -9.14 -8.06 2.51
CA HIS A 39 -8.60 -6.81 1.97
C HIS A 39 -7.26 -6.97 1.24
N GLN A 40 -6.31 -7.75 1.78
CA GLN A 40 -5.02 -7.99 1.13
C GLN A 40 -5.15 -8.73 -0.22
N PRO A 41 -5.81 -9.91 -0.30
CA PRO A 41 -6.11 -10.56 -1.59
C PRO A 41 -6.97 -9.70 -2.54
N LEU A 42 -7.92 -8.92 -2.02
CA LEU A 42 -8.75 -8.04 -2.85
C LEU A 42 -7.94 -6.88 -3.43
N THR A 43 -7.04 -6.28 -2.65
CA THR A 43 -6.11 -5.25 -3.13
C THR A 43 -5.21 -5.82 -4.22
N ALA A 44 -4.69 -7.04 -4.02
CA ALA A 44 -3.92 -7.74 -5.04
C ALA A 44 -4.74 -8.02 -6.31
N TYR A 45 -6.01 -8.41 -6.17
CA TYR A 45 -6.93 -8.54 -7.29
C TYR A 45 -7.12 -7.22 -8.03
N VAL A 46 -7.32 -6.10 -7.32
CA VAL A 46 -7.43 -4.77 -7.93
C VAL A 46 -6.16 -4.40 -8.69
N VAL A 47 -4.98 -4.60 -8.10
CA VAL A 47 -3.69 -4.36 -8.76
C VAL A 47 -3.57 -5.18 -10.05
N LEU A 48 -3.85 -6.48 -10.00
CA LEU A 48 -3.80 -7.33 -11.20
C LEU A 48 -4.82 -6.89 -12.24
N LYS A 49 -6.05 -6.58 -11.83
CA LYS A 49 -7.09 -6.09 -12.75
C LYS A 49 -6.69 -4.78 -13.44
N LEU A 50 -6.12 -3.84 -12.69
CA LEU A 50 -5.64 -2.57 -13.23
C LEU A 50 -4.49 -2.77 -14.22
N LEU A 51 -3.53 -3.63 -13.91
CA LEU A 51 -2.31 -3.79 -14.70
C LEU A 51 -2.47 -4.73 -15.90
N THR A 52 -3.26 -5.79 -15.77
CA THR A 52 -3.32 -6.87 -16.77
C THR A 52 -4.72 -7.15 -17.32
N GLY A 53 -5.76 -6.59 -16.70
CA GLY A 53 -7.16 -6.92 -17.02
C GLY A 53 -7.70 -8.13 -16.24
N GLY A 54 -6.84 -8.90 -15.56
CA GLY A 54 -7.21 -10.12 -14.83
C GLY A 54 -7.23 -11.39 -15.70
N GLU A 55 -7.86 -12.47 -15.21
CA GLU A 55 -7.92 -13.77 -15.90
C GLU A 55 -9.03 -13.87 -16.97
N HIS A 56 -10.03 -12.98 -16.91
CA HIS A 56 -11.08 -12.88 -17.91
C HIS A 56 -10.68 -11.79 -18.91
N ALA A 57 -10.97 -11.97 -20.20
CA ALA A 57 -10.48 -11.17 -21.34
C ALA A 57 -10.86 -9.67 -21.34
N ASP A 58 -11.09 -9.07 -20.18
CA ASP A 58 -11.19 -7.64 -19.97
C ASP A 58 -9.84 -6.98 -20.32
N PRO A 59 -9.85 -5.82 -21.00
CA PRO A 59 -8.64 -5.07 -21.22
C PRO A 59 -8.07 -4.54 -19.89
N PRO A 60 -6.74 -4.37 -19.78
CA PRO A 60 -6.15 -3.66 -18.65
C PRO A 60 -6.67 -2.23 -18.56
N PHE A 61 -6.45 -1.57 -17.42
CA PHE A 61 -6.82 -0.16 -17.28
C PHE A 61 -6.04 0.68 -18.30
N MET A 62 -6.76 1.40 -19.15
CA MET A 62 -6.20 2.21 -20.21
C MET A 62 -6.02 3.66 -19.73
N VAL A 63 -4.82 4.21 -19.90
CA VAL A 63 -4.49 5.61 -19.56
C VAL A 63 -4.60 6.55 -20.76
N ASP A 64 -4.85 6.01 -21.94
CA ASP A 64 -5.33 6.67 -23.15
C ASP A 64 -5.85 5.58 -24.12
N ASP A 65 -6.23 5.94 -25.35
CA ASP A 65 -6.76 5.01 -26.36
C ASP A 65 -5.81 3.86 -26.75
N LYS A 66 -4.51 3.94 -26.41
CA LYS A 66 -3.44 3.05 -26.88
C LYS A 66 -2.51 2.53 -25.79
N THR A 67 -2.44 3.22 -24.65
CA THR A 67 -1.47 2.96 -23.59
C THR A 67 -2.18 2.35 -22.39
N SER A 68 -1.78 1.14 -22.01
CA SER A 68 -2.22 0.55 -20.74
C SER A 68 -1.50 1.19 -19.55
N LEU A 69 -2.06 1.08 -18.35
CA LEU A 69 -1.43 1.54 -17.11
C LEU A 69 -0.05 0.93 -16.92
N LEU A 70 0.06 -0.37 -17.16
CA LEU A 70 1.33 -1.09 -17.05
C LEU A 70 2.37 -0.55 -18.04
N ASP A 71 1.96 -0.26 -19.28
CA ASP A 71 2.86 0.36 -20.26
C ASP A 71 3.30 1.75 -19.84
N ALA A 72 2.39 2.57 -19.32
CA ALA A 72 2.71 3.89 -18.79
C ALA A 72 3.69 3.84 -17.61
N CYS A 73 3.53 2.86 -16.71
CA CYS A 73 4.47 2.64 -15.61
C CYS A 73 5.87 2.29 -16.13
N VAL A 74 5.97 1.38 -17.12
CA VAL A 74 7.24 1.00 -17.75
C VAL A 74 7.88 2.19 -18.49
N ASP A 75 7.07 3.03 -19.14
CA ASP A 75 7.56 4.26 -19.77
C ASP A 75 8.16 5.24 -18.76
N GLU A 76 7.52 5.47 -17.61
CA GLU A 76 8.10 6.32 -16.56
C GLU A 76 9.40 5.76 -15.98
N ILE A 77 9.48 4.44 -15.79
CA ILE A 77 10.71 3.78 -15.33
C ILE A 77 11.85 4.00 -16.32
N LEU A 78 11.62 3.69 -17.60
CA LEU A 78 12.66 3.75 -18.63
C LEU A 78 13.06 5.18 -19.04
N LYS A 79 12.34 6.22 -18.60
CA LYS A 79 12.78 7.63 -18.72
C LYS A 79 13.94 7.96 -17.79
N TRP A 80 14.07 7.27 -16.65
CA TRP A 80 15.11 7.45 -15.62
C TRP A 80 15.21 8.84 -14.98
N GLN A 81 14.36 9.81 -15.34
CA GLN A 81 14.46 11.16 -14.81
C GLN A 81 13.95 11.24 -13.36
N GLY A 82 12.72 10.78 -13.10
CA GLY A 82 12.15 10.71 -11.76
C GLY A 82 12.49 9.41 -11.03
N THR A 83 12.83 8.36 -11.78
CA THR A 83 13.07 6.98 -11.33
C THR A 83 14.57 6.62 -11.27
N ALA A 84 15.46 7.61 -11.28
CA ALA A 84 16.91 7.42 -11.31
C ALA A 84 17.42 6.50 -10.19
N TYR A 85 16.78 6.54 -9.02
CA TYR A 85 17.12 5.70 -7.87
C TYR A 85 16.96 4.20 -8.18
N LEU A 86 15.99 3.80 -9.01
CA LEU A 86 15.84 2.41 -9.44
C LEU A 86 17.04 1.97 -10.30
N ARG A 87 17.49 2.84 -11.20
CA ARG A 87 18.69 2.59 -12.03
C ARG A 87 19.94 2.44 -11.16
N GLU A 88 20.10 3.31 -10.18
CA GLU A 88 21.22 3.29 -9.24
C GLU A 88 21.21 2.00 -8.40
N SER A 89 20.05 1.58 -7.90
CA SER A 89 19.89 0.29 -7.22
C SER A 89 20.22 -0.90 -8.12
N LEU A 90 19.84 -0.88 -9.41
CA LEU A 90 20.19 -1.92 -10.38
C LEU A 90 21.71 -2.01 -10.59
N PHE A 91 22.41 -0.87 -10.67
CA PHE A 91 23.87 -0.86 -10.74
C PHE A 91 24.52 -1.49 -9.49
N HIS A 92 23.97 -1.22 -8.30
CA HIS A 92 24.48 -1.78 -7.05
C HIS A 92 24.36 -3.31 -6.97
N ILE A 93 23.37 -3.90 -7.62
CA ILE A 93 23.20 -5.35 -7.70
C ILE A 93 23.88 -5.99 -8.92
N GLY A 94 24.71 -5.23 -9.64
CA GLY A 94 25.60 -5.73 -10.69
C GLY A 94 25.09 -5.64 -12.13
N ILE A 95 23.93 -5.01 -12.37
CA ILE A 95 23.44 -4.73 -13.72
C ILE A 95 24.34 -3.69 -14.39
N ARG A 96 24.62 -3.82 -15.69
CA ARG A 96 25.52 -2.97 -16.47
C ARG A 96 24.77 -2.12 -17.49
N GLU A 97 25.36 -1.02 -17.95
CA GLU A 97 24.73 -0.05 -18.88
C GLU A 97 24.18 -0.65 -20.19
N GLY A 98 24.74 -1.78 -20.65
CA GLY A 98 24.27 -2.50 -21.85
C GLY A 98 23.37 -3.69 -21.58
N ASP A 99 22.95 -3.91 -20.33
CA ASP A 99 22.02 -5.00 -20.02
C ASP A 99 20.59 -4.63 -20.44
N PRO A 100 19.77 -5.60 -20.89
CA PRO A 100 18.39 -5.34 -21.33
C PRO A 100 17.50 -4.61 -20.32
N TRP A 101 17.83 -4.68 -19.03
CA TRP A 101 17.13 -3.98 -17.95
C TRP A 101 17.22 -2.46 -18.04
N LEU A 102 18.26 -1.92 -18.69
CA LEU A 102 18.47 -0.48 -18.80
C LEU A 102 18.11 0.09 -20.18
N GLU A 103 17.79 -0.79 -21.13
CA GLU A 103 17.46 -0.45 -22.50
C GLU A 103 15.95 -0.37 -22.74
N ASN A 104 15.51 0.65 -23.48
CA ASN A 104 14.14 0.73 -24.00
C ASN A 104 13.98 -0.14 -25.26
N SER A 105 14.20 -1.44 -25.11
CA SER A 105 14.03 -2.45 -26.16
C SER A 105 12.76 -3.28 -25.91
N PRO A 106 12.22 -4.00 -26.92
CA PRO A 106 11.06 -4.89 -26.71
C PRO A 106 11.29 -5.91 -25.59
N VAL A 107 12.52 -6.44 -25.49
CA VAL A 107 12.92 -7.39 -24.44
C VAL A 107 12.98 -6.70 -23.08
N GLY A 108 13.64 -5.53 -22.99
CA GLY A 108 13.72 -4.76 -21.74
C GLY A 108 12.35 -4.37 -21.21
N ARG A 109 11.45 -3.90 -22.07
CA ARG A 109 10.06 -3.59 -21.70
C ARG A 109 9.31 -4.83 -21.22
N ALA A 110 9.48 -5.98 -21.86
CA ALA A 110 8.84 -7.22 -21.40
C ALA A 110 9.34 -7.65 -20.00
N LEU A 111 10.65 -7.55 -19.75
CA LEU A 111 11.23 -7.81 -18.43
C LEU A 111 10.67 -6.87 -17.36
N TRP A 112 10.58 -5.57 -17.65
CA TRP A 112 10.00 -4.59 -16.73
C TRP A 112 8.52 -4.82 -16.45
N ARG A 113 7.73 -5.21 -17.46
CA ARG A 113 6.32 -5.56 -17.24
C ARG A 113 6.17 -6.70 -16.25
N CYS A 114 6.93 -7.79 -16.44
CA CYS A 114 6.90 -8.93 -15.52
C CYS A 114 7.34 -8.53 -14.11
N LEU A 115 8.45 -7.79 -14.00
CA LEU A 115 8.99 -7.35 -12.71
C LEU A 115 8.02 -6.41 -11.97
N PHE A 116 7.38 -5.49 -12.70
CA PHE A 116 6.41 -4.55 -12.13
C PHE A 116 5.19 -5.29 -11.58
N VAL A 117 4.60 -6.19 -12.37
CA VAL A 117 3.42 -6.96 -11.94
C VAL A 117 3.75 -7.80 -10.70
N GLU A 118 4.91 -8.46 -10.68
CA GLU A 118 5.36 -9.24 -9.53
C GLU A 118 5.54 -8.36 -8.28
N ALA A 119 6.29 -7.26 -8.40
CA ALA A 119 6.53 -6.35 -7.28
C ALA A 119 5.22 -5.73 -6.75
N ALA A 120 4.30 -5.37 -7.65
CA ALA A 120 3.02 -4.77 -7.29
C ALA A 120 2.12 -5.79 -6.58
N TYR A 121 2.10 -7.04 -7.06
CA TYR A 121 1.36 -8.12 -6.44
C TYR A 121 1.89 -8.47 -5.04
N LEU A 122 3.22 -8.60 -4.90
CA LEU A 122 3.88 -8.82 -3.61
C LEU A 122 3.53 -7.70 -2.63
N ALA A 123 3.69 -6.45 -3.06
CA ALA A 123 3.35 -5.30 -2.24
C ALA A 123 1.86 -5.33 -1.82
N ALA A 124 0.95 -5.59 -2.76
CA ALA A 124 -0.48 -5.62 -2.49
C ALA A 124 -0.91 -6.74 -1.52
N ILE A 125 -0.29 -7.92 -1.57
CA ILE A 125 -0.63 -8.99 -0.60
C ILE A 125 -0.10 -8.68 0.79
N PHE A 126 1.05 -8.01 0.90
CA PHE A 126 1.74 -7.82 2.18
C PHE A 126 1.66 -6.40 2.74
N HIS A 127 0.99 -5.45 2.07
CA HIS A 127 0.98 -4.04 2.49
C HIS A 127 0.56 -3.85 3.95
N ASP A 128 -0.42 -4.64 4.39
CA ASP A 128 -0.98 -4.62 5.73
C ASP A 128 -0.25 -5.50 6.77
N MET A 129 0.88 -6.10 6.44
CA MET A 129 1.56 -7.02 7.36
C MET A 129 2.13 -6.34 8.62
N GLY A 130 2.14 -5.00 8.69
CA GLY A 130 2.57 -4.27 9.87
C GLY A 130 1.50 -4.02 10.94
N TYR A 131 0.25 -4.44 10.72
CA TYR A 131 -0.86 -4.15 11.65
C TYR A 131 -0.64 -4.65 13.09
N PRO A 132 -0.11 -5.87 13.34
CA PRO A 132 0.19 -6.32 14.69
C PRO A 132 1.13 -5.37 15.43
N TRP A 133 2.13 -4.82 14.75
CA TRP A 133 3.05 -3.83 15.32
C TRP A 133 2.35 -2.52 15.63
N GLN A 134 1.50 -2.03 14.72
CA GLN A 134 0.69 -0.84 14.98
C GLN A 134 -0.22 -1.02 16.20
N TYR A 135 -0.82 -2.20 16.36
CA TYR A 135 -1.64 -2.53 17.53
C TYR A 135 -0.84 -2.50 18.84
N VAL A 136 0.34 -3.15 18.87
CA VAL A 136 1.23 -3.13 20.04
C VAL A 136 1.64 -1.70 20.39
N ASN A 137 1.93 -0.85 19.41
CA ASN A 137 2.28 0.54 19.66
C ASN A 137 1.10 1.36 20.18
N LEU A 138 -0.11 1.14 19.65
CA LEU A 138 -1.32 1.79 20.15
C LEU A 138 -1.61 1.40 21.61
N LEU A 139 -1.42 0.12 21.96
CA LEU A 139 -1.54 -0.35 23.33
C LEU A 139 -0.47 0.29 24.22
N SER A 140 0.79 0.27 23.78
CA SER A 140 1.93 0.83 24.50
C SER A 140 1.73 2.32 24.79
N ASN A 141 1.30 3.10 23.81
CA ASN A 141 0.99 4.53 23.97
C ASN A 141 -0.12 4.77 25.02
N LYS A 142 -1.15 3.91 25.06
CA LYS A 142 -2.22 4.02 26.07
C LYS A 142 -1.73 3.67 27.47
N LEU A 143 -0.83 2.70 27.59
CA LEU A 143 -0.17 2.33 28.85
C LEU A 143 0.76 3.44 29.35
N GLU A 144 1.52 4.09 28.45
CA GLU A 144 2.31 5.30 28.75
C GLU A 144 1.45 6.41 29.37
N HIS A 145 0.28 6.68 28.79
CA HIS A 145 -0.67 7.67 29.34
C HIS A 145 -1.21 7.28 30.72
N ALA A 146 -1.22 5.98 31.04
CA ALA A 146 -1.59 5.45 32.35
C ALA A 146 -0.42 5.42 33.35
N GLY A 147 0.76 5.92 32.97
CA GLY A 147 1.96 5.96 33.82
C GLY A 147 2.81 4.68 33.80
N LEU A 148 2.51 3.72 32.92
CA LEU A 148 3.32 2.52 32.69
C LEU A 148 4.30 2.80 31.55
N GLN A 149 5.58 2.43 31.67
CA GLN A 149 6.58 2.65 30.61
C GLN A 149 6.93 1.35 29.89
N PRO A 150 6.17 0.94 28.85
CA PRO A 150 6.64 -0.07 27.90
C PRO A 150 7.84 0.50 27.10
N ASP A 151 8.79 -0.35 26.74
CA ASP A 151 10.03 0.05 26.04
C ASP A 151 9.74 0.95 24.82
N SER A 152 10.36 2.13 24.79
CA SER A 152 10.03 3.17 23.81
C SER A 152 10.56 2.84 22.40
N PRO A 153 9.75 2.95 21.34
CA PRO A 153 10.17 2.73 19.94
C PRO A 153 11.28 3.67 19.43
N GLY A 154 11.65 4.71 20.19
CA GLY A 154 12.66 5.70 19.78
C GLY A 154 14.06 5.10 19.57
N ALA A 155 14.48 4.16 20.42
CA ALA A 155 15.76 3.48 20.27
C ALA A 155 15.81 2.53 19.05
N GLY A 156 14.64 2.07 18.58
CA GLY A 156 14.56 1.21 17.40
C GLY A 156 14.81 1.93 16.07
N ALA A 157 14.58 3.25 15.99
CA ALA A 157 14.73 3.98 14.73
C ALA A 157 16.18 4.08 14.26
N GLU A 158 17.12 4.37 15.17
CA GLU A 158 18.55 4.44 14.83
C GLU A 158 19.11 3.06 14.45
N GLN A 159 18.72 2.01 15.17
CA GLN A 159 19.11 0.62 14.86
C GLN A 159 18.59 0.18 13.49
N LEU A 160 17.35 0.54 13.15
CA LEU A 160 16.78 0.25 11.83
C LEU A 160 17.49 1.01 10.72
N LEU A 161 17.91 2.25 10.97
CA LEU A 161 18.70 3.00 10.01
C LEU A 161 20.10 2.41 9.82
N GLU A 162 20.72 1.90 10.88
CA GLU A 162 22.00 1.19 10.78
C GLU A 162 21.87 -0.10 9.98
N ALA A 163 20.78 -0.86 10.15
CA ALA A 163 20.59 -2.15 9.49
C ALA A 163 19.99 -2.05 8.07
N PHE A 164 19.10 -1.09 7.82
CA PHE A 164 18.32 -0.99 6.57
C PHE A 164 18.44 0.35 5.86
N GLY A 165 19.09 1.37 6.44
CA GLY A 165 19.07 2.75 5.93
C GLY A 165 19.65 2.94 4.53
N ASP A 166 20.55 2.04 4.10
CA ASP A 166 21.15 2.04 2.76
C ASP A 166 20.33 1.24 1.73
N ARG A 167 19.21 0.63 2.14
CA ARG A 167 18.34 -0.16 1.25
C ARG A 167 17.34 0.72 0.52
N LEU A 168 16.85 0.21 -0.62
CA LEU A 168 15.88 0.89 -1.49
C LEU A 168 14.64 1.35 -0.72
N LEU A 169 14.19 0.59 0.29
CA LEU A 169 13.08 0.92 1.18
C LEU A 169 13.17 2.35 1.77
N PHE A 170 14.36 2.85 2.09
CA PHE A 170 14.53 4.16 2.72
C PHE A 170 14.64 5.33 1.72
N CYS A 171 14.74 5.05 0.41
CA CYS A 171 14.83 6.08 -0.63
C CYS A 171 13.72 7.15 -0.54
N PRO A 172 12.43 6.81 -0.33
CA PRO A 172 11.36 7.81 -0.24
C PRO A 172 11.53 8.79 0.94
N LEU A 173 12.01 8.29 2.08
CA LEU A 173 12.28 9.11 3.28
C LEU A 173 13.46 10.08 3.06
N ASN A 174 14.26 9.81 2.03
CA ASN A 174 15.40 10.61 1.61
C ASN A 174 15.10 11.46 0.37
N GLY A 175 13.82 11.62 0.01
CA GLY A 175 13.39 12.39 -1.15
C GLY A 175 13.77 11.75 -2.48
N TYR A 176 13.80 10.41 -2.53
CA TYR A 176 14.18 9.60 -3.71
C TYR A 176 15.60 9.91 -4.22
N ARG A 177 16.51 10.18 -3.28
CA ARG A 177 17.93 10.42 -3.56
C ARG A 177 18.77 9.33 -2.93
N VAL A 178 19.82 8.91 -3.63
CA VAL A 178 20.89 8.12 -3.01
C VAL A 178 21.57 8.97 -1.95
N LEU A 179 21.64 8.44 -0.73
CA LEU A 179 22.38 9.04 0.36
C LEU A 179 23.87 9.02 0.00
N ASN A 180 24.42 10.17 -0.37
CA ASN A 180 25.84 10.33 -0.64
C ASN A 180 26.43 11.41 0.28
N ARG A 181 27.75 11.62 0.23
CA ARG A 181 28.47 12.58 1.09
C ARG A 181 28.04 14.05 0.94
N THR A 182 27.16 14.38 0.00
CA THR A 182 26.68 15.75 -0.25
C THR A 182 25.33 16.05 0.39
N VAL A 183 24.70 15.10 1.07
CA VAL A 183 23.46 15.36 1.81
C VAL A 183 23.71 16.26 3.03
N PRO A 184 22.80 17.17 3.39
CA PRO A 184 22.95 18.03 4.56
C PRO A 184 23.15 17.21 5.84
N ALA A 185 24.04 17.67 6.74
CA ALA A 185 24.33 16.97 8.00
C ALA A 185 23.10 16.78 8.91
N THR A 186 22.05 17.60 8.74
CA THR A 186 20.78 17.51 9.47
C THR A 186 19.89 16.36 8.99
N TRP A 187 20.18 15.76 7.83
CA TRP A 187 19.34 14.74 7.23
C TRP A 187 19.29 13.47 8.07
N GLY A 188 20.39 13.06 8.68
CA GLY A 188 20.42 11.87 9.56
C GLY A 188 19.47 11.98 10.75
N GLN A 189 19.44 13.14 11.42
CA GLN A 189 18.53 13.40 12.54
C GLN A 189 17.06 13.49 12.07
N GLN A 190 16.81 14.15 10.94
CA GLN A 190 15.46 14.25 10.37
C GLN A 190 14.94 12.87 9.93
N LEU A 191 15.80 12.05 9.35
CA LEU A 191 15.49 10.69 8.95
C LEU A 191 15.16 9.83 10.17
N ALA A 192 16.01 9.84 11.21
CA ALA A 192 15.73 9.13 12.48
C ALA A 192 14.40 9.56 13.11
N ALA A 193 14.11 10.86 13.16
CA ALA A 193 12.85 11.37 13.68
C ALA A 193 11.64 10.93 12.83
N THR A 194 11.78 10.94 11.50
CA THR A 194 10.73 10.50 10.56
C THR A 194 10.47 9.01 10.69
N THR A 195 11.53 8.20 10.74
CA THR A 195 11.48 6.76 10.99
C THR A 195 10.80 6.44 12.32
N ALA A 196 11.20 7.10 13.41
CA ALA A 196 10.59 6.93 14.72
C ALA A 196 9.09 7.29 14.73
N LYS A 197 8.69 8.30 13.95
CA LYS A 197 7.28 8.69 13.81
C LYS A 197 6.51 7.68 12.96
N ALA A 198 7.09 7.22 11.86
CA ALA A 198 6.51 6.21 10.97
C ALA A 198 6.27 4.88 11.71
N LEU A 199 7.25 4.39 12.48
CA LEU A 199 7.10 3.18 13.30
C LEU A 199 5.90 3.23 14.25
N ARG A 200 5.56 4.42 14.75
CA ARG A 200 4.46 4.60 15.71
C ARG A 200 3.11 4.87 15.05
N LYS A 201 3.10 5.58 13.92
CA LYS A 201 1.87 6.11 13.31
C LYS A 201 1.38 5.32 12.10
N THR A 202 2.19 4.40 11.57
CA THR A 202 1.93 3.64 10.35
C THR A 202 2.09 2.14 10.60
N HIS A 203 1.40 1.31 9.82
CA HIS A 203 1.70 -0.10 9.66
C HIS A 203 2.61 -0.35 8.44
N GLY A 204 2.65 0.55 7.44
CA GLY A 204 3.47 0.37 6.25
C GLY A 204 4.96 0.20 6.53
N LEU A 205 5.58 1.06 7.36
CA LEU A 205 7.00 0.94 7.70
C LEU A 205 7.36 -0.37 8.44
N PRO A 206 6.73 -0.72 9.58
CA PRO A 206 7.04 -1.97 10.24
C PRO A 206 6.70 -3.19 9.38
N GLY A 207 5.66 -3.10 8.54
CA GLY A 207 5.33 -4.15 7.57
C GLY A 207 6.45 -4.35 6.56
N ALA A 208 6.96 -3.28 5.95
CA ALA A 208 8.05 -3.34 4.98
C ALA A 208 9.35 -3.88 5.60
N ILE A 209 9.68 -3.47 6.83
CA ILE A 209 10.85 -3.99 7.56
C ILE A 209 10.68 -5.48 7.85
N GLY A 210 9.51 -5.89 8.34
CA GLY A 210 9.21 -7.31 8.59
C GLY A 210 9.28 -8.15 7.32
N PHE A 211 8.74 -7.64 6.20
CA PHE A 211 8.81 -8.28 4.89
C PHE A 211 10.26 -8.53 4.45
N LEU A 212 11.11 -7.50 4.52
CA LEU A 212 12.52 -7.61 4.16
C LEU A 212 13.30 -8.54 5.09
N TYR A 213 13.08 -8.43 6.40
CA TYR A 213 13.76 -9.26 7.39
C TYR A 213 13.43 -10.75 7.19
N LEU A 214 12.16 -11.09 6.96
CA LEU A 214 11.75 -12.46 6.64
C LEU A 214 12.40 -12.95 5.36
N ASN A 215 12.43 -12.12 4.31
CA ASN A 215 13.12 -12.45 3.08
C ASN A 215 14.62 -12.72 3.32
N ASP A 216 15.30 -11.88 4.10
CA ASP A 216 16.73 -12.03 4.35
C ASP A 216 17.03 -13.33 5.13
N ILE A 217 16.23 -13.65 6.17
CA ILE A 217 16.37 -14.93 6.90
C ILE A 217 16.13 -16.14 5.99
N LEU A 218 15.08 -16.10 5.18
CA LEU A 218 14.70 -17.25 4.36
C LEU A 218 15.70 -17.48 3.21
N ARG A 219 16.38 -16.41 2.76
CA ARG A 219 17.42 -16.49 1.73
C ARG A 219 18.72 -17.12 2.21
N ASP A 220 18.98 -17.13 3.51
CA ASP A 220 20.09 -17.92 4.06
C ASP A 220 19.87 -19.44 3.88
N TYR A 221 18.71 -19.88 3.36
CA TYR A 221 18.39 -21.30 3.20
C TYR A 221 17.57 -21.64 1.92
N PRO A 222 18.21 -22.15 0.84
CA PRO A 222 19.64 -22.31 0.63
C PRO A 222 20.32 -21.00 0.21
N VAL A 223 21.55 -20.76 0.70
CA VAL A 223 22.42 -19.64 0.33
C VAL A 223 22.61 -19.62 -1.18
N ASP A 224 21.84 -18.77 -1.87
CA ASP A 224 21.92 -18.62 -3.31
C ASP A 224 21.94 -17.12 -3.67
N ASP A 225 23.14 -16.58 -3.83
CA ASP A 225 23.41 -15.20 -4.27
C ASP A 225 23.16 -15.02 -5.79
N THR A 226 22.63 -16.03 -6.48
CA THR A 226 22.53 -16.06 -7.95
C THR A 226 21.37 -15.24 -8.54
N HIS A 227 20.53 -14.60 -7.72
CA HIS A 227 19.31 -13.93 -8.19
C HIS A 227 19.15 -12.45 -7.76
N PRO A 228 20.08 -11.55 -8.17
CA PRO A 228 20.07 -10.14 -7.77
C PRO A 228 18.77 -9.39 -8.15
N ILE A 229 18.19 -9.68 -9.32
CA ILE A 229 16.93 -9.07 -9.76
C ILE A 229 15.75 -9.45 -8.86
N ARG A 230 15.74 -10.67 -8.30
CA ARG A 230 14.68 -11.09 -7.37
C ARG A 230 14.75 -10.29 -6.08
N GLN A 231 15.96 -10.04 -5.58
CA GLN A 231 16.13 -9.17 -4.42
C GLN A 231 15.66 -7.75 -4.73
N PHE A 232 16.02 -7.20 -5.90
CA PHE A 232 15.51 -5.89 -6.29
C PHE A 232 13.98 -5.84 -6.34
N CYS A 233 13.32 -6.89 -6.86
CA CYS A 233 11.86 -7.01 -6.84
C CYS A 233 11.29 -6.86 -5.41
N VAL A 234 11.86 -7.60 -4.47
CA VAL A 234 11.45 -7.63 -3.05
C VAL A 234 11.69 -6.28 -2.37
N GLU A 235 12.85 -5.68 -2.59
CA GLU A 235 13.21 -4.35 -2.10
C GLU A 235 12.25 -3.28 -2.60
N TRP A 236 11.88 -3.35 -3.88
CA TRP A 236 10.97 -2.42 -4.49
C TRP A 236 9.53 -2.63 -4.01
N ALA A 237 9.11 -3.88 -3.83
CA ALA A 237 7.83 -4.21 -3.20
C ALA A 237 7.76 -3.71 -1.75
N ALA A 238 8.83 -3.87 -0.96
CA ALA A 238 8.91 -3.34 0.40
C ALA A 238 8.76 -1.82 0.43
N MET A 239 9.37 -1.11 -0.53
CA MET A 239 9.20 0.34 -0.67
C MET A 239 7.73 0.72 -0.94
N ALA A 240 7.01 -0.06 -1.76
CA ALA A 240 5.58 0.15 -1.97
C ALA A 240 4.72 -0.19 -0.75
N ILE A 241 5.07 -1.25 -0.01
CA ILE A 241 4.47 -1.57 1.31
C ILE A 241 4.71 -0.42 2.30
N LEU A 242 5.86 0.23 2.29
CA LEU A 242 6.05 1.43 3.10
C LEU A 242 5.12 2.55 2.63
N MET A 243 5.18 2.89 1.35
CA MET A 243 4.61 4.12 0.83
C MET A 243 3.08 4.12 0.76
N HIS A 244 2.38 2.98 0.80
CA HIS A 244 0.91 3.01 0.80
C HIS A 244 0.32 3.67 2.07
N ASP A 245 0.94 3.50 3.26
CA ASP A 245 0.45 4.02 4.55
C ASP A 245 1.28 5.20 5.11
N MET A 246 1.96 5.96 4.24
CA MET A 246 2.67 7.18 4.65
C MET A 246 1.91 8.53 4.61
N PRO A 247 0.61 8.65 4.23
CA PRO A 247 -0.09 9.95 4.25
C PRO A 247 0.02 10.69 5.59
N LYS A 248 -0.10 9.98 6.72
CA LYS A 248 0.00 10.60 8.08
C LYS A 248 1.39 11.18 8.35
N ILE A 249 2.43 10.60 7.77
CA ILE A 249 3.80 11.10 7.91
C ILE A 249 4.04 12.26 6.95
N TYR A 250 3.54 12.14 5.72
CA TYR A 250 3.55 13.21 4.73
C TYR A 250 2.90 14.51 5.25
N TRP A 251 1.68 14.42 5.77
CA TRP A 251 0.96 15.55 6.35
C TRP A 251 1.61 16.03 7.66
N GLY A 252 2.10 15.10 8.48
CA GLY A 252 2.66 15.40 9.79
C GLY A 252 1.57 15.74 10.82
N ASP A 253 1.88 16.63 11.77
CA ASP A 253 0.92 17.00 12.83
C ASP A 253 0.13 18.28 12.49
N GLY A 254 0.50 18.98 11.41
CA GLY A 254 -0.20 20.16 10.90
C GLY A 254 -1.30 19.81 9.91
N THR A 255 -2.28 20.71 9.74
CA THR A 255 -3.42 20.48 8.83
C THR A 255 -3.38 21.33 7.57
N THR A 256 -2.69 22.47 7.54
CA THR A 256 -2.76 23.39 6.39
C THR A 256 -1.81 23.03 5.25
N LEU A 257 -0.61 22.55 5.55
CA LEU A 257 0.40 22.18 4.56
C LEU A 257 1.12 20.87 4.98
N PRO A 258 1.53 20.03 4.01
CA PRO A 258 2.30 18.82 4.31
C PRO A 258 3.64 19.14 4.97
N SER A 259 3.95 18.45 6.06
CA SER A 259 5.23 18.60 6.78
C SER A 259 6.41 17.98 6.03
N ASN A 260 6.17 16.91 5.26
CA ASN A 260 7.19 16.18 4.51
C ASN A 260 6.88 16.16 3.01
N GLY A 261 6.85 17.35 2.39
CA GLY A 261 6.43 17.51 0.98
C GLY A 261 7.19 16.67 -0.05
N HIS A 262 8.42 16.26 0.25
CA HIS A 262 9.23 15.38 -0.60
C HIS A 262 8.71 13.94 -0.68
N MET A 263 7.88 13.51 0.29
CA MET A 263 7.24 12.20 0.31
C MET A 263 5.93 12.16 -0.47
N ARG A 264 5.53 13.25 -1.14
CA ARG A 264 4.36 13.22 -2.02
C ARG A 264 4.57 12.12 -3.06
N LEU A 265 3.64 11.18 -3.12
CA LEU A 265 3.75 9.98 -3.93
C LEU A 265 3.32 10.30 -5.37
N LYS A 266 4.33 10.52 -6.23
CA LYS A 266 4.17 10.96 -7.62
C LYS A 266 4.36 9.81 -8.59
N PHE A 267 3.44 9.66 -9.54
CA PHE A 267 3.51 8.58 -10.54
C PHE A 267 4.79 8.61 -11.38
N SER A 268 5.30 9.80 -11.72
CA SER A 268 6.55 9.97 -12.49
C SER A 268 7.83 9.70 -11.68
N VAL A 269 7.72 9.52 -10.36
CA VAL A 269 8.84 9.21 -9.47
C VAL A 269 8.76 7.78 -9.00
N ASP A 270 7.59 7.35 -8.52
CA ASP A 270 7.37 6.04 -7.92
C ASP A 270 6.05 5.43 -8.40
N PRO A 271 6.00 4.97 -9.66
CA PRO A 271 4.78 4.44 -10.27
C PRO A 271 4.26 3.19 -9.55
N LEU A 272 5.15 2.37 -9.00
CA LEU A 272 4.76 1.15 -8.26
C LEU A 272 3.95 1.49 -7.02
N SER A 273 4.50 2.34 -6.14
CA SER A 273 3.82 2.73 -4.91
C SER A 273 2.53 3.50 -5.20
N CYS A 274 2.48 4.31 -6.28
CA CYS A 274 1.24 4.96 -6.72
C CYS A 274 0.14 3.95 -7.07
N VAL A 275 0.46 2.90 -7.83
CA VAL A 275 -0.51 1.87 -8.21
C VAL A 275 -1.03 1.12 -6.98
N VAL A 276 -0.13 0.74 -6.06
CA VAL A 276 -0.50 0.02 -4.84
C VAL A 276 -1.36 0.90 -3.92
N ALA A 277 -0.97 2.15 -3.69
CA ALA A 277 -1.75 3.08 -2.87
C ALA A 277 -3.11 3.44 -3.51
N LEU A 278 -3.18 3.56 -4.84
CA LEU A 278 -4.45 3.74 -5.54
C LEU A 278 -5.33 2.50 -5.38
N ALA A 279 -4.77 1.30 -5.52
CA ALA A 279 -5.50 0.05 -5.38
C ALA A 279 -6.09 -0.10 -3.97
N ASP A 280 -5.32 0.22 -2.92
CA ASP A 280 -5.78 0.25 -1.53
C ASP A 280 -6.96 1.23 -1.33
N VAL A 281 -6.89 2.44 -1.91
CA VAL A 281 -8.00 3.41 -1.85
C VAL A 281 -9.25 2.96 -2.65
N VAL A 282 -9.05 2.23 -3.74
CA VAL A 282 -10.12 1.71 -4.62
C VAL A 282 -10.78 0.46 -4.03
N GLU A 283 -10.02 -0.33 -3.27
CA GLU A 283 -10.48 -1.49 -2.53
C GLU A 283 -11.36 -1.03 -1.37
N ASP A 284 -12.64 -0.87 -1.68
CA ASP A 284 -13.72 -0.63 -0.71
C ASP A 284 -14.91 -1.55 -1.02
N PHE A 285 -14.84 -2.35 -2.08
CA PHE A 285 -15.92 -3.25 -2.49
C PHE A 285 -15.81 -4.61 -1.79
N ALA A 286 -16.95 -5.19 -1.40
CA ALA A 286 -17.02 -6.49 -0.70
C ALA A 286 -16.20 -6.59 0.61
N ARG A 287 -15.68 -5.45 1.11
CA ARG A 287 -14.93 -5.36 2.36
C ARG A 287 -15.87 -5.53 3.56
N PRO A 288 -15.69 -6.55 4.42
CA PRO A 288 -16.65 -6.84 5.49
C PRO A 288 -16.53 -5.85 6.66
N VAL A 289 -17.54 -5.02 6.84
CA VAL A 289 -17.70 -4.12 7.98
C VAL A 289 -18.50 -4.82 9.08
N ALA A 290 -17.85 -5.04 10.22
CA ALA A 290 -18.51 -5.51 11.44
C ALA A 290 -19.29 -4.37 12.11
N ARG A 291 -20.58 -4.58 12.35
CA ARG A 291 -21.42 -3.71 13.19
C ARG A 291 -21.84 -4.45 14.46
N PHE A 292 -21.54 -3.82 15.59
CA PHE A 292 -22.02 -4.19 16.91
C PHE A 292 -23.31 -3.44 17.19
N GLN A 293 -24.37 -4.16 17.51
CA GLN A 293 -25.69 -3.59 17.83
C GLN A 293 -26.24 -4.29 19.07
N ASP A 294 -26.99 -3.58 19.89
CA ASP A 294 -27.66 -4.21 21.01
C ASP A 294 -28.67 -5.24 20.46
N LEU A 295 -28.63 -6.47 20.98
CA LEU A 295 -29.50 -7.55 20.50
C LEU A 295 -30.99 -7.19 20.63
N GLU A 296 -31.32 -6.28 21.55
CA GLU A 296 -32.67 -5.72 21.73
C GLU A 296 -33.16 -4.92 20.51
N ASP A 297 -32.28 -4.32 19.73
CA ASP A 297 -32.62 -3.47 18.57
C ASP A 297 -32.82 -4.27 17.28
N VAL A 298 -32.25 -5.47 17.19
CA VAL A 298 -32.19 -6.25 15.94
C VAL A 298 -32.83 -7.63 16.01
N ALA A 299 -33.03 -8.22 17.19
CA ALA A 299 -33.66 -9.53 17.33
C ALA A 299 -35.13 -9.44 17.80
N PRO A 300 -36.07 -10.16 17.17
CA PRO A 300 -37.45 -10.24 17.65
C PRO A 300 -37.52 -10.88 19.04
N PRO A 301 -38.52 -10.54 19.89
CA PRO A 301 -38.57 -10.96 21.30
C PRO A 301 -38.44 -12.48 21.53
N ALA A 302 -38.92 -13.30 20.58
CA ALA A 302 -38.88 -14.76 20.66
C ALA A 302 -37.49 -15.38 20.40
N ALA A 303 -36.56 -14.63 19.80
CA ALA A 303 -35.20 -15.07 19.50
C ALA A 303 -34.17 -14.56 20.52
N ARG A 304 -34.61 -13.85 21.57
CA ARG A 304 -33.72 -13.29 22.59
C ARG A 304 -33.39 -14.36 23.65
N PRO A 305 -32.11 -14.59 23.98
CA PRO A 305 -31.75 -15.44 25.11
C PRO A 305 -32.33 -14.85 26.41
N ARG A 306 -32.62 -15.71 27.39
CA ARG A 306 -33.28 -15.30 28.66
C ARG A 306 -32.46 -14.27 29.46
N ASP A 307 -31.15 -14.18 29.20
CA ASP A 307 -30.21 -13.25 29.84
C ASP A 307 -29.74 -12.13 28.87
N ALA A 308 -30.61 -11.64 27.99
CA ALA A 308 -30.28 -10.69 26.92
C ALA A 308 -29.87 -9.27 27.35
N LYS A 309 -29.83 -8.94 28.65
CA LYS A 309 -29.60 -7.57 29.13
C LYS A 309 -28.24 -6.97 28.75
N GLU A 310 -27.32 -7.77 28.23
CA GLU A 310 -25.99 -7.32 27.77
C GLU A 310 -25.54 -8.05 26.48
N ALA A 311 -26.47 -8.65 25.72
CA ALA A 311 -26.12 -9.37 24.51
C ALA A 311 -25.92 -8.40 23.33
N VAL A 312 -24.78 -8.49 22.66
CA VAL A 312 -24.44 -7.70 21.46
C VAL A 312 -24.57 -8.59 20.22
N ALA A 313 -25.36 -8.15 19.25
CA ALA A 313 -25.41 -8.73 17.91
C ALA A 313 -24.21 -8.27 17.09
N LEU A 314 -23.51 -9.22 16.49
CA LEU A 314 -22.48 -8.96 15.49
C LEU A 314 -23.06 -9.23 14.10
N THR A 315 -23.14 -8.19 13.26
CA THR A 315 -23.53 -8.32 11.86
C THR A 315 -22.39 -7.92 10.94
N TYR A 316 -22.24 -8.62 9.83
CA TYR A 316 -21.27 -8.28 8.78
C TYR A 316 -22.03 -7.71 7.59
N ARG A 317 -21.50 -6.65 6.98
CA ARG A 317 -22.00 -6.07 5.73
C ARG A 317 -20.83 -5.66 4.85
N ASP A 318 -20.99 -5.74 3.54
CA ASP A 318 -19.99 -5.22 2.61
C ASP A 318 -19.92 -3.70 2.71
N SER A 319 -18.73 -3.11 2.53
CA SER A 319 -18.53 -1.65 2.57
C SER A 319 -19.23 -0.99 1.38
N CYS A 320 -18.84 -1.31 0.13
CA CYS A 320 -19.64 -1.04 -1.07
C CYS A 320 -19.82 -2.29 -1.96
N ASP A 321 -20.75 -2.25 -2.92
CA ASP A 321 -21.03 -3.38 -3.81
C ASP A 321 -19.99 -3.49 -4.93
N THR A 322 -19.66 -2.35 -5.54
CA THR A 322 -18.74 -2.24 -6.66
C THR A 322 -18.06 -0.88 -6.66
N THR A 323 -16.80 -0.84 -7.09
CA THR A 323 -16.09 0.40 -7.40
C THR A 323 -15.87 0.49 -8.90
N VAL A 324 -16.24 1.61 -9.52
CA VAL A 324 -16.06 1.86 -10.95
C VAL A 324 -15.04 2.97 -11.14
N LEU A 325 -13.98 2.66 -11.89
CA LEU A 325 -12.98 3.62 -12.32
C LEU A 325 -13.28 4.08 -13.74
N THR A 326 -13.32 5.38 -13.98
CA THR A 326 -13.51 5.93 -15.33
C THR A 326 -12.57 7.09 -15.56
N LEU A 327 -11.76 7.01 -16.62
CA LEU A 327 -10.86 8.09 -17.01
C LEU A 327 -11.44 8.86 -18.20
N HIS A 328 -11.72 10.14 -18.00
CA HIS A 328 -12.37 10.99 -18.98
C HIS A 328 -11.35 11.85 -19.73
N HIS A 329 -10.68 11.27 -20.74
CA HIS A 329 -9.66 11.94 -21.57
C HIS A 329 -10.14 13.14 -22.37
N ALA A 330 -11.42 13.15 -22.75
CA ALA A 330 -12.02 14.26 -23.51
C ALA A 330 -12.24 15.53 -22.64
N SER A 331 -12.06 15.41 -21.32
CA SER A 331 -12.17 16.52 -20.38
C SER A 331 -10.86 17.29 -20.35
N SER A 332 -10.92 18.63 -20.32
CA SER A 332 -9.77 19.46 -19.95
C SER A 332 -10.15 20.24 -18.69
N PRO A 333 -9.54 19.95 -17.52
CA PRO A 333 -8.52 18.92 -17.26
C PRO A 333 -9.01 17.46 -17.39
N ALA A 334 -8.11 16.50 -17.63
CA ALA A 334 -8.42 15.07 -17.68
C ALA A 334 -8.76 14.54 -16.27
N VAL A 335 -9.90 13.87 -16.13
CA VAL A 335 -10.46 13.50 -14.81
C VAL A 335 -10.55 11.99 -14.64
N LEU A 336 -9.98 11.47 -13.56
CA LEU A 336 -10.23 10.11 -13.08
C LEU A 336 -11.38 10.12 -12.08
N THR A 337 -12.46 9.41 -12.37
CA THR A 337 -13.60 9.24 -11.46
C THR A 337 -13.49 7.89 -10.74
N ILE A 338 -13.60 7.91 -9.41
CA ILE A 338 -13.73 6.74 -8.54
C ILE A 338 -15.16 6.73 -8.00
N ASP A 339 -16.04 5.89 -8.54
CA ASP A 339 -17.44 5.79 -8.15
C ASP A 339 -17.70 4.53 -7.32
N TYR A 340 -17.90 4.72 -6.01
CA TYR A 340 -18.28 3.66 -5.07
C TYR A 340 -19.80 3.48 -5.11
N ARG A 341 -20.28 2.28 -5.44
CA ARG A 341 -21.71 1.99 -5.64
C ARG A 341 -22.26 1.14 -4.51
N PHE A 342 -23.42 1.54 -4.00
CA PHE A 342 -24.03 0.95 -2.82
C PHE A 342 -25.49 0.55 -3.06
N SER A 343 -25.86 -0.63 -2.59
CA SER A 343 -27.25 -1.12 -2.57
C SER A 343 -28.05 -0.52 -1.43
N GLN A 344 -27.40 0.00 -0.39
CA GLN A 344 -28.03 0.60 0.80
C GLN A 344 -27.70 2.10 0.91
N GLU A 345 -28.72 2.94 1.15
CA GLU A 345 -28.55 4.41 1.18
C GLU A 345 -27.81 4.86 2.45
N ASP A 346 -27.95 4.15 3.57
CA ASP A 346 -27.23 4.48 4.81
C ASP A 346 -25.71 4.36 4.62
N GLN A 347 -25.25 3.30 3.92
CA GLN A 347 -23.84 3.10 3.59
C GLN A 347 -23.35 4.16 2.59
N CYS A 348 -24.15 4.45 1.56
CA CYS A 348 -23.84 5.51 0.60
C CYS A 348 -23.65 6.87 1.29
N ALA A 349 -24.56 7.22 2.20
CA ALA A 349 -24.50 8.47 2.96
C ALA A 349 -23.25 8.53 3.87
N VAL A 350 -22.85 7.42 4.49
CA VAL A 350 -21.61 7.35 5.27
C VAL A 350 -20.39 7.59 4.38
N LYS A 351 -20.28 6.95 3.20
CA LYS A 351 -19.14 7.20 2.30
C LYS A 351 -19.10 8.65 1.82
N ARG A 352 -20.24 9.25 1.47
CA ARG A 352 -20.34 10.68 1.11
C ARG A 352 -19.80 11.62 2.20
N HIS A 353 -19.97 11.25 3.47
CA HIS A 353 -19.44 12.04 4.59
C HIS A 353 -17.90 12.01 4.66
N TRP A 354 -17.27 10.87 4.33
CA TRP A 354 -15.82 10.70 4.42
C TRP A 354 -15.05 11.16 3.17
N ILE A 355 -15.69 11.11 1.98
CA ILE A 355 -15.09 11.49 0.69
C ILE A 355 -14.34 12.83 0.73
N PRO A 356 -14.87 13.95 1.28
CA PRO A 356 -14.15 15.22 1.28
C PRO A 356 -12.80 15.15 2.00
N LYS A 357 -12.73 14.37 3.08
CA LYS A 357 -11.49 14.16 3.82
C LYS A 357 -10.54 13.24 3.05
N GLU A 358 -11.02 12.10 2.55
CA GLU A 358 -10.22 11.16 1.76
C GLU A 358 -9.63 11.86 0.51
N HIS A 359 -10.46 12.61 -0.22
CA HIS A 359 -10.05 13.39 -1.36
C HIS A 359 -8.97 14.41 -0.97
N ARG A 360 -9.14 15.16 0.13
CA ARG A 360 -8.11 16.10 0.59
C ARG A 360 -6.80 15.38 0.91
N ASP A 361 -6.88 14.30 1.68
CA ASP A 361 -5.71 13.62 2.21
C ASP A 361 -4.90 12.94 1.08
N TYR A 362 -5.58 12.39 0.06
CA TYR A 362 -4.96 11.65 -1.04
C TYR A 362 -4.89 12.40 -2.36
N PHE A 363 -5.96 13.04 -2.83
CA PHE A 363 -6.10 13.45 -4.23
C PHE A 363 -6.16 14.96 -4.47
N ASP A 364 -6.10 15.79 -3.42
CA ASP A 364 -6.02 17.24 -3.61
C ASP A 364 -4.86 17.59 -4.55
N ARG A 365 -5.13 18.41 -5.56
CA ARG A 365 -4.18 18.69 -6.64
C ARG A 365 -2.88 19.31 -6.12
N GLN A 366 -2.96 20.16 -5.09
CA GLN A 366 -1.80 20.90 -4.59
C GLN A 366 -1.09 20.13 -3.47
N HIS A 367 -1.85 19.48 -2.60
CA HIS A 367 -1.36 18.97 -1.33
C HIS A 367 -1.78 17.52 -1.04
N GLY A 368 -2.54 16.87 -1.91
CA GLY A 368 -2.89 15.47 -1.77
C GLY A 368 -1.66 14.59 -1.82
N TYR A 369 -1.68 13.50 -1.04
CA TYR A 369 -0.57 12.57 -0.95
C TYR A 369 -0.20 11.94 -2.29
N LEU A 370 -1.20 11.58 -3.12
CA LEU A 370 -1.04 11.02 -4.46
C LEU A 370 -1.02 12.12 -5.52
N ASP A 371 -0.14 11.95 -6.49
CA ASP A 371 -0.04 12.79 -7.68
C ASP A 371 0.03 11.89 -8.93
N LEU A 372 -1.12 11.76 -9.60
CA LEU A 372 -1.31 10.94 -10.79
C LEU A 372 -1.10 11.73 -12.09
N SER A 373 -0.57 12.97 -12.02
CA SER A 373 -0.36 13.80 -13.22
C SER A 373 0.60 13.19 -14.24
N GLY A 374 1.57 12.38 -13.78
CA GLY A 374 2.47 11.61 -14.65
C GLY A 374 1.74 10.58 -15.53
N MET A 375 0.54 10.15 -15.12
CA MET A 375 -0.36 9.27 -15.89
C MET A 375 -1.28 10.07 -16.83
N GLY A 376 -1.18 11.40 -16.87
CA GLY A 376 -2.10 12.26 -17.59
C GLY A 376 -3.41 12.53 -16.83
N VAL A 377 -3.46 12.31 -15.52
CA VAL A 377 -4.62 12.64 -14.67
C VAL A 377 -4.41 13.97 -13.97
N ASP A 378 -5.22 14.96 -14.32
CA ASP A 378 -5.14 16.30 -13.75
C ASP A 378 -5.96 16.46 -12.46
N ARG A 379 -7.04 15.68 -12.33
CA ARG A 379 -7.98 15.70 -11.19
C ARG A 379 -8.54 14.31 -10.95
N VAL A 380 -8.79 13.99 -9.68
CA VAL A 380 -9.53 12.78 -9.29
C VAL A 380 -10.82 13.20 -8.61
N ASP A 381 -11.95 12.68 -9.08
CA ASP A 381 -13.27 12.89 -8.46
C ASP A 381 -13.70 11.60 -7.75
N MET A 382 -14.00 11.68 -6.47
CA MET A 382 -14.55 10.56 -5.69
C MET A 382 -16.05 10.72 -5.54
N LEU A 383 -16.82 9.69 -5.90
CA LEU A 383 -18.28 9.69 -5.89
C LEU A 383 -18.81 8.50 -5.09
N ALA A 384 -19.96 8.70 -4.45
CA ALA A 384 -20.72 7.61 -3.83
C ALA A 384 -22.14 7.64 -4.38
N SER A 385 -22.50 6.58 -5.10
CA SER A 385 -23.76 6.47 -5.84
C SER A 385 -24.56 5.23 -5.44
N ARG A 386 -25.86 5.26 -5.76
CA ARG A 386 -26.75 4.12 -5.58
C ARG A 386 -26.57 3.15 -6.73
N ALA A 387 -26.37 1.87 -6.45
CA ALA A 387 -26.42 0.84 -7.47
C ALA A 387 -27.82 0.86 -8.13
N ALA A 388 -27.87 0.90 -9.46
CA ALA A 388 -29.12 0.73 -10.19
C ALA A 388 -29.60 -0.72 -9.98
N VAL A 389 -30.81 -0.87 -9.44
CA VAL A 389 -31.46 -2.18 -9.20
C VAL A 389 -31.87 -2.83 -10.51
#